data_AF-A0A397BRN2-F1
#
_entry.id   AF-A0A397BRN2-F1
#
_cell.length_a   1.000
_cell.length_b   1.000
_cell.length_c   1.000
_cell.angle_alpha   90.00
_cell.angle_beta   90.00
_cell.angle_gamma   90.00
#
_symmetry.space_group_name_H-M   'P 1'
#
loop_
_entity.id
_entity.type
_entity.pdbx_description
1 polymer ?
#
loop_
_entity_poly.entity_id
_entity_poly.type
_entity_poly.pdbx_seq_one_letter_code
_entity_poly.pdbx_strand_id
1 'polypeptide(L)'
;MLVGTVASAAVAYYASPFLQGPWEFIASWDDSINFLDNTMIQQPLSISSIVSMFTTVKINVYEPLSWLLKTLVHSVWGMDPFAVRIVTLVLHWVNCLVLYATSARLLRQLGQPHPLGCFIGTLLYAVHPIHVEVVGWPSAQPYALAMLFTLLCFYTHLYALECTSRHHRRFFSILSMGLYVCSVLSKSAAILVPVGIIAMDIVLSTPPQPCSWNRRATTLALLRYALSKAGYGVSMLGLACMTAAANADGAMVDTDILHLSMTQRCVKAVVVLLWPVRKLLWPTPLPDRYVYFPAIVVVPAVGQLFTYIDTMCYPSNRTLAVVSLCAVALCLAHVATLQLESWRTAEAVFRHGL
;
A
#
# COMPACT_ATOMS: atom_id res chain seq x y z
N MET A 1 16.00 4.97 23.10
CA MET A 1 17.32 4.93 22.41
C MET A 1 17.50 3.61 21.67
N LEU A 2 17.51 2.44 22.33
CA LEU A 2 17.69 1.12 21.69
C LEU A 2 16.81 0.88 20.45
N VAL A 3 15.48 1.04 20.57
CA VAL A 3 14.53 0.79 19.48
C VAL A 3 14.79 1.69 18.26
N GLY A 4 15.14 2.96 18.49
CA GLY A 4 15.49 3.90 17.43
C GLY A 4 16.79 3.50 16.71
N THR A 5 17.81 3.11 17.47
CA THR A 5 19.08 2.63 16.91
C THR A 5 18.90 1.35 16.09
N VAL A 6 18.14 0.38 16.60
CA VAL A 6 17.84 -0.87 15.88
C VAL A 6 17.04 -0.59 14.61
N ALA A 7 16.06 0.32 14.67
CA ALA A 7 15.28 0.70 13.50
C ALA A 7 16.17 1.31 12.40
N SER A 8 17.03 2.27 12.76
CA SER A 8 17.97 2.86 11.80
C SER A 8 18.93 1.82 11.22
N ALA A 9 19.43 0.90 12.04
CA ALA A 9 20.30 -0.18 11.59
C ALA A 9 19.55 -1.15 10.65
N ALA A 10 18.32 -1.54 10.96
CA ALA A 10 17.50 -2.43 10.14
C ALA A 10 17.14 -1.78 8.79
N VAL A 11 16.79 -0.49 8.79
CA VAL A 11 16.54 0.28 7.56
C VAL A 11 17.79 0.40 6.70
N ALA A 12 18.92 0.76 7.31
CA ALA A 12 20.20 0.83 6.60
C ALA A 12 20.63 -0.54 6.06
N TYR A 13 20.36 -1.61 6.80
CA TYR A 13 20.72 -2.96 6.40
C TYR A 13 19.90 -3.44 5.20
N TYR A 14 18.58 -3.27 5.20
CA TYR A 14 17.79 -3.66 4.03
C TYR A 14 18.07 -2.77 2.80
N ALA A 15 18.49 -1.51 3.00
CA ALA A 15 18.90 -0.63 1.91
C ALA A 15 20.33 -0.92 1.39
N SER A 16 21.12 -1.72 2.10
CA SER A 16 22.51 -1.99 1.74
C SER A 16 22.74 -2.62 0.35
N PRO A 17 21.82 -3.42 -0.25
CA PRO A 17 21.98 -3.90 -1.62
C PRO A 17 22.12 -2.77 -2.64
N PHE A 18 21.60 -1.58 -2.37
CA PHE A 18 21.75 -0.42 -3.27
C PHE A 18 23.18 0.15 -3.31
N LEU A 19 24.07 -0.27 -2.41
CA LEU A 19 25.46 0.19 -2.34
C LEU A 19 26.43 -0.67 -3.15
N GLN A 20 25.96 -1.78 -3.71
CA GLN A 20 26.79 -2.77 -4.38
C GLN A 20 26.21 -3.08 -5.75
N GLY A 21 27.07 -3.38 -6.73
CA GLY A 21 26.73 -3.98 -8.03
C GLY A 21 25.76 -3.18 -8.93
N PRO A 22 25.67 -3.54 -10.22
CA PRO A 22 24.66 -3.00 -11.11
C PRO A 22 23.28 -3.60 -10.80
N TRP A 23 22.25 -2.90 -11.27
CA TRP A 23 20.85 -3.33 -11.26
C TRP A 23 20.35 -3.45 -12.69
N GLU A 24 19.51 -4.45 -12.96
CA GLU A 24 18.95 -4.69 -14.30
C GLU A 24 17.42 -4.54 -14.30
N PHE A 25 16.85 -4.34 -15.49
CA PHE A 25 15.43 -4.63 -15.72
C PHE A 25 15.26 -6.13 -15.87
N ILE A 26 14.23 -6.69 -15.24
CA ILE A 26 13.93 -8.13 -15.27
C ILE A 26 13.08 -8.44 -16.50
N ALA A 27 13.72 -8.43 -17.66
CA ALA A 27 13.04 -8.55 -18.96
C ALA A 27 12.29 -9.88 -19.16
N SER A 28 12.65 -10.93 -18.42
CA SER A 28 11.95 -12.22 -18.39
C SER A 28 10.54 -12.14 -17.79
N TRP A 29 10.20 -11.01 -17.16
CA TRP A 29 8.91 -10.72 -16.56
C TRP A 29 8.22 -9.57 -17.31
N ASP A 30 7.59 -8.64 -16.60
CA ASP A 30 6.79 -7.56 -17.15
C ASP A 30 7.57 -6.23 -17.26
N ASP A 31 8.84 -6.17 -16.86
CA ASP A 31 9.68 -4.97 -17.01
C ASP A 31 9.91 -4.60 -18.48
N SER A 32 9.96 -5.58 -19.38
CA SER A 32 10.03 -5.37 -20.82
C SER A 32 8.86 -4.52 -21.30
N ILE A 33 7.62 -4.99 -21.05
CA ILE A 33 6.41 -4.34 -21.53
C ILE A 33 6.13 -3.01 -20.80
N ASN A 34 6.48 -2.92 -19.51
CA ASN A 34 6.25 -1.72 -18.70
C ASN A 34 7.27 -0.60 -18.95
N PHE A 35 8.51 -0.93 -19.33
CA PHE A 35 9.60 0.03 -19.49
C PHE A 35 10.24 -0.01 -20.88
N LEU A 36 10.88 -1.13 -21.22
CA LEU A 36 11.76 -1.22 -22.40
C LEU A 36 11.00 -1.08 -23.72
N ASP A 37 9.82 -1.70 -23.82
CA ASP A 37 8.95 -1.68 -25.00
C ASP A 37 7.85 -0.62 -24.88
N ASN A 38 7.92 0.21 -23.83
CA ASN A 38 6.88 1.19 -23.53
C ASN A 38 7.18 2.56 -24.12
N THR A 39 6.87 2.71 -25.41
CA THR A 39 7.06 3.96 -26.15
C THR A 39 6.41 5.18 -25.49
N MET A 40 5.28 5.00 -24.81
CA MET A 40 4.55 6.09 -24.14
C MET A 40 5.34 6.73 -22.99
N ILE A 41 6.16 5.97 -22.24
CA ILE A 41 7.00 6.56 -21.19
C ILE A 41 8.34 7.09 -21.71
N GLN A 42 8.70 6.70 -22.94
CA GLN A 42 9.93 7.15 -23.60
C GLN A 42 9.73 8.47 -24.35
N GLN A 43 8.49 8.86 -24.63
CA GLN A 43 8.18 10.15 -25.21
C GLN A 43 8.40 11.31 -24.23
N PRO A 44 8.82 12.49 -24.71
CA PRO A 44 8.87 13.69 -23.88
C PRO A 44 7.52 14.04 -23.27
N LEU A 45 7.55 14.69 -22.10
CA LEU A 45 6.34 15.20 -21.47
C LEU A 45 5.75 16.33 -22.31
N SER A 46 4.55 16.08 -22.83
CA SER A 46 3.75 17.01 -23.60
C SER A 46 2.28 16.79 -23.25
N ILE A 47 1.40 17.75 -23.59
CA ILE A 47 -0.04 17.59 -23.38
C ILE A 47 -0.54 16.33 -24.10
N SER A 48 -0.03 16.06 -25.31
CA SER A 48 -0.37 14.86 -26.09
C SER A 48 0.01 13.58 -25.37
N SER A 49 1.23 13.48 -24.84
CA SER A 49 1.67 12.27 -24.13
C SER A 49 0.92 12.09 -22.81
N ILE A 50 0.59 13.17 -22.10
CA ILE A 50 -0.28 13.10 -20.91
C ILE A 50 -1.68 12.60 -21.28
N VAL A 51 -2.30 13.16 -22.32
CA VAL A 51 -3.62 12.68 -22.79
C VAL A 51 -3.54 11.20 -23.13
N SER A 52 -2.49 10.77 -23.85
CA SER A 52 -2.26 9.36 -24.18
C SER A 52 -2.20 8.48 -22.93
N MET A 53 -1.52 8.90 -21.85
CA MET A 53 -1.48 8.14 -20.60
C MET A 53 -2.85 7.97 -19.96
N PHE A 54 -3.71 9.00 -20.04
CA PHE A 54 -5.05 8.99 -19.45
C PHE A 54 -6.11 8.29 -20.31
N THR A 55 -5.82 7.99 -21.57
CA THR A 55 -6.76 7.32 -22.49
C THR A 55 -6.32 5.91 -22.91
N THR A 56 -5.12 5.47 -22.54
CA THR A 56 -4.57 4.16 -22.93
C THR A 56 -4.69 3.14 -21.80
N VAL A 57 -4.98 1.90 -22.17
CA VAL A 57 -4.86 0.71 -21.33
C VAL A 57 -3.71 -0.14 -21.86
N LYS A 58 -2.81 -0.62 -21.00
CA LYS A 58 -1.70 -1.49 -21.39
C LYS A 58 -1.61 -2.68 -20.44
N ILE A 59 -1.47 -3.90 -20.98
CA ILE A 59 -1.51 -5.16 -20.22
C ILE A 59 -2.79 -5.28 -19.36
N ASN A 60 -3.93 -4.80 -19.88
CA ASN A 60 -5.20 -4.74 -19.15
C ASN A 60 -5.15 -3.96 -17.83
N VAL A 61 -4.18 -3.05 -17.68
CA VAL A 61 -4.07 -2.16 -16.54
C VAL A 61 -4.24 -0.70 -16.97
N TYR A 62 -5.08 0.01 -16.22
CA TYR A 62 -5.27 1.46 -16.34
C TYR A 62 -4.58 2.16 -15.15
N GLU A 63 -3.43 2.79 -15.39
CA GLU A 63 -2.60 3.40 -14.33
C GLU A 63 -1.95 4.75 -14.75
N PRO A 64 -2.73 5.74 -15.22
CA PRO A 64 -2.16 6.95 -15.83
C PRO A 64 -1.16 7.70 -14.95
N LEU A 65 -1.36 7.74 -13.62
CA LEU A 65 -0.42 8.43 -12.72
C LEU A 65 0.89 7.67 -12.55
N SER A 66 0.86 6.35 -12.62
CA SER A 66 2.07 5.54 -12.64
C SER A 66 2.84 5.72 -13.94
N TRP A 67 2.15 5.93 -15.06
CA TRP A 67 2.81 6.16 -16.35
C TRP A 67 3.50 7.51 -16.34
N LEU A 68 2.84 8.51 -15.76
CA LEU A 68 3.41 9.83 -15.54
C LEU A 68 4.65 9.75 -14.65
N LEU A 69 4.61 8.99 -13.54
CA LEU A 69 5.78 8.78 -12.69
C LEU A 69 6.93 8.14 -13.46
N LYS A 70 6.69 7.03 -14.17
CA LYS A 70 7.71 6.34 -14.98
C LYS A 70 8.33 7.28 -16.02
N THR A 71 7.50 8.10 -16.68
CA THR A 71 7.96 9.09 -17.67
C THR A 71 8.80 10.19 -17.04
N LEU A 72 8.42 10.69 -15.86
CA LEU A 72 9.21 11.66 -15.11
C LEU A 72 10.58 11.10 -14.75
N VAL A 73 10.63 9.87 -14.23
CA VAL A 73 11.90 9.20 -13.92
C VAL A 73 12.75 9.06 -15.19
N HIS A 74 12.16 8.55 -16.27
CA HIS A 74 12.84 8.40 -17.55
C HIS A 74 13.36 9.74 -18.11
N SER A 75 12.60 10.83 -17.97
CA SER A 75 13.00 12.14 -18.49
C SER A 75 14.21 12.75 -17.77
N VAL A 76 14.42 12.40 -16.50
CA VAL A 76 15.50 12.95 -15.66
C VAL A 76 16.74 12.04 -15.68
N TRP A 77 16.55 10.72 -15.64
CA TRP A 77 17.64 9.75 -15.48
C TRP A 77 17.83 8.81 -16.68
N GLY A 78 16.98 8.90 -17.71
CA GLY A 78 16.95 7.94 -18.81
C GLY A 78 16.35 6.60 -18.41
N MET A 79 16.52 5.59 -19.26
CA MET A 79 16.04 4.23 -19.00
C MET A 79 16.98 3.47 -18.06
N ASP A 80 17.09 3.97 -16.83
CA ASP A 80 17.98 3.44 -15.80
C ASP A 80 17.19 2.62 -14.74
N PRO A 81 17.43 1.29 -14.64
CA PRO A 81 16.75 0.43 -13.68
C PRO A 81 17.11 0.76 -12.22
N PHE A 82 18.26 1.39 -11.97
CA PHE A 82 18.64 1.83 -10.63
C PHE A 82 17.81 3.04 -10.18
N ALA A 83 17.70 4.07 -11.02
CA ALA A 83 16.89 5.26 -10.75
C ALA A 83 15.42 4.92 -10.42
N VAL A 84 14.80 4.00 -11.17
CA VAL A 84 13.42 3.55 -10.90
C VAL A 84 13.29 2.98 -9.48
N ARG A 85 14.25 2.15 -9.05
CA ARG A 85 14.24 1.55 -7.71
C ARG A 85 14.54 2.57 -6.62
N ILE A 86 15.44 3.52 -6.84
CA ILE A 86 15.73 4.60 -5.88
C ILE A 86 14.49 5.48 -5.67
N VAL A 87 13.79 5.87 -6.74
CA VAL A 87 12.54 6.62 -6.63
C VAL A 87 11.49 5.81 -5.85
N THR A 88 11.41 4.50 -6.11
CA THR A 88 10.50 3.61 -5.38
C THR A 88 10.88 3.44 -3.91
N LEU A 89 12.17 3.38 -3.60
CA LEU A 89 12.71 3.35 -2.23
C LEU A 89 12.35 4.63 -1.46
N VAL A 90 12.50 5.80 -2.10
CA VAL A 90 12.08 7.08 -1.54
C VAL A 90 10.58 7.09 -1.28
N LEU A 91 9.76 6.64 -2.24
CA LEU A 91 8.31 6.52 -2.04
C LEU A 91 7.97 5.60 -0.86
N HIS A 92 8.67 4.47 -0.71
CA HIS A 92 8.49 3.55 0.42
C HIS A 92 8.84 4.19 1.76
N TRP A 93 9.92 4.97 1.85
CA TRP A 93 10.25 5.70 3.07
C TRP A 93 9.24 6.81 3.39
N VAL A 94 8.78 7.55 2.39
CA VAL A 94 7.70 8.53 2.57
C VAL A 94 6.42 7.83 3.06
N ASN A 95 6.09 6.66 2.51
CA ASN A 95 4.98 5.83 2.99
C ASN A 95 5.13 5.49 4.47
N CYS A 96 6.33 5.12 4.93
CA CYS A 96 6.59 4.85 6.35
C CYS A 96 6.28 6.08 7.22
N LEU A 97 6.72 7.28 6.81
CA LEU A 97 6.49 8.52 7.55
C LEU A 97 5.00 8.88 7.62
N VAL A 98 4.29 8.81 6.50
CA VAL A 98 2.85 9.11 6.44
C VAL A 98 2.07 8.04 7.21
N LEU A 99 2.45 6.77 7.13
CA LEU A 99 1.85 5.68 7.90
C LEU A 99 1.95 5.94 9.40
N TYR A 100 3.15 6.26 9.91
CA TYR A 100 3.33 6.62 11.33
C TYR A 100 2.41 7.78 11.73
N ALA A 101 2.37 8.84 10.92
CA ALA A 101 1.58 10.03 11.20
C ALA A 101 0.06 9.76 11.17
N THR A 102 -0.40 8.92 10.23
CA THR A 102 -1.80 8.48 10.12
C THR A 102 -2.18 7.60 11.31
N SER A 103 -1.36 6.60 11.66
CA SER A 103 -1.61 5.72 12.80
C SER A 103 -1.61 6.48 14.13
N ALA A 104 -0.66 7.39 14.33
CA ALA A 104 -0.60 8.24 15.52
C ALA A 104 -1.84 9.12 15.66
N ARG A 105 -2.33 9.70 14.54
CA ARG A 105 -3.57 10.49 14.56
C ARG A 105 -4.79 9.62 14.88
N LEU A 106 -4.92 8.46 14.24
CA LEU A 106 -6.04 7.54 14.49
C LEU A 106 -6.10 7.13 15.97
N LEU A 107 -4.98 6.64 16.51
CA LEU A 107 -4.91 6.20 17.91
C LEU A 107 -5.16 7.35 18.90
N ARG A 108 -4.71 8.57 18.59
CA ARG A 108 -5.03 9.76 19.38
C ARG A 108 -6.52 10.06 19.39
N GLN A 109 -7.19 9.98 18.24
CA GLN A 109 -8.65 10.20 18.15
C GLN A 109 -9.46 9.13 18.88
N LEU A 110 -8.92 7.90 18.96
CA LEU A 110 -9.48 6.82 19.77
C LEU A 110 -9.23 6.99 21.28
N GLY A 111 -8.53 8.05 21.71
CA GLY A 111 -8.18 8.27 23.11
C GLY A 111 -7.08 7.32 23.62
N GLN A 112 -6.34 6.66 22.73
CA GLN A 112 -5.31 5.66 23.05
C GLN A 112 -3.95 6.02 22.40
N PRO A 113 -3.36 7.20 22.67
CA PRO A 113 -2.11 7.60 22.03
C PRO A 113 -0.98 6.62 22.40
N HIS A 114 -0.43 5.93 21.39
CA HIS A 114 0.59 4.90 21.61
C HIS A 114 1.77 5.03 20.62
N PRO A 115 2.65 6.03 20.80
CA PRO A 115 3.70 6.37 19.82
C PRO A 115 4.68 5.22 19.57
N LEU A 116 5.02 4.43 20.59
CA LEU A 116 5.91 3.27 20.44
C LEU A 116 5.28 2.18 19.57
N GLY A 117 3.96 1.98 19.69
CA GLY A 117 3.21 0.99 18.88
C GLY A 117 3.11 1.43 17.42
N CYS A 118 2.85 2.71 17.17
CA CYS A 118 2.95 3.28 15.83
C CYS A 118 4.35 3.09 15.25
N PHE A 119 5.39 3.38 16.03
CA PHE A 119 6.77 3.24 15.59
C PHE A 119 7.12 1.79 15.23
N ILE A 120 6.77 0.83 16.08
CA ILE A 120 7.01 -0.60 15.85
C ILE A 120 6.25 -1.07 14.61
N GLY A 121 4.97 -0.72 14.48
CA GLY A 121 4.18 -1.10 13.31
C GLY A 121 4.73 -0.50 12.01
N THR A 122 5.16 0.76 12.03
CA THR A 122 5.86 1.39 10.89
C THR A 122 7.19 0.71 10.59
N LEU A 123 7.98 0.35 11.61
CA LEU A 123 9.24 -0.37 11.41
C LEU A 123 9.01 -1.72 10.74
N LEU A 124 8.02 -2.49 11.19
CA LEU A 124 7.63 -3.74 10.56
C LEU A 124 7.23 -3.51 9.11
N TYR A 125 6.40 -2.51 8.82
CA TYR A 125 6.07 -2.16 7.43
C TYR A 125 7.32 -1.82 6.61
N ALA A 126 8.28 -1.10 7.19
CA ALA A 126 9.48 -0.65 6.50
C ALA A 126 10.40 -1.81 6.07
N VAL A 127 10.57 -2.81 6.94
CA VAL A 127 11.56 -3.90 6.75
C VAL A 127 10.95 -5.24 6.38
N HIS A 128 9.62 -5.40 6.43
CA HIS A 128 9.00 -6.68 6.12
C HIS A 128 9.17 -7.02 4.62
N PRO A 129 9.63 -8.23 4.27
CA PRO A 129 9.94 -8.62 2.89
C PRO A 129 8.79 -8.34 1.89
N ILE A 130 7.55 -8.65 2.28
CA ILE A 130 6.33 -8.37 1.49
C ILE A 130 6.15 -6.90 1.06
N HIS A 131 6.76 -5.95 1.79
CA HIS A 131 6.69 -4.52 1.50
C HIS A 131 7.96 -3.99 0.83
N VAL A 132 9.07 -4.72 0.92
CA VAL A 132 10.34 -4.35 0.31
C VAL A 132 10.45 -4.87 -1.12
N GLU A 133 9.74 -5.95 -1.46
CA GLU A 133 9.69 -6.51 -2.82
C GLU A 133 9.33 -5.48 -3.90
N VAL A 134 8.39 -4.58 -3.58
CA VAL A 134 7.98 -3.48 -4.47
C VAL A 134 9.15 -2.57 -4.87
N VAL A 135 10.18 -2.49 -4.02
CA VAL A 135 11.39 -1.70 -4.26
C VAL A 135 12.36 -2.45 -5.18
N GLY A 136 12.40 -3.78 -5.10
CA GLY A 136 13.26 -4.63 -5.92
C GLY A 136 12.73 -4.83 -7.34
N TRP A 137 11.41 -4.83 -7.53
CA TRP A 137 10.75 -5.07 -8.82
C TRP A 137 10.29 -3.75 -9.49
N PRO A 138 10.95 -3.28 -10.57
CA PRO A 138 10.64 -2.01 -11.21
C PRO A 138 9.18 -1.85 -11.64
N SER A 139 8.56 -2.88 -12.22
CA SER A 139 7.16 -2.83 -12.63
C SER A 139 6.17 -2.78 -11.48
N ALA A 140 6.61 -3.05 -10.25
CA ALA A 140 5.81 -2.89 -9.04
C ALA A 140 5.80 -1.45 -8.47
N GLN A 141 6.64 -0.54 -8.98
CA GLN A 141 6.63 0.89 -8.57
C GLN A 141 5.23 1.52 -8.42
N PRO A 142 4.24 1.24 -9.29
CA PRO A 142 2.87 1.74 -9.13
C PRO A 142 2.21 1.47 -7.77
N TYR A 143 2.52 0.34 -7.14
CA TYR A 143 1.95 -0.03 -5.85
C TYR A 143 2.46 0.91 -4.74
N ALA A 144 3.73 1.32 -4.79
CA ALA A 144 4.30 2.26 -3.82
C ALA A 144 3.64 3.65 -3.92
N LEU A 145 3.38 4.11 -5.14
CA LEU A 145 2.68 5.37 -5.41
C LEU A 145 1.20 5.31 -4.98
N ALA A 146 0.51 4.21 -5.28
CA ALA A 146 -0.87 3.99 -4.84
C ALA A 146 -0.97 4.00 -3.30
N MET A 147 -0.03 3.35 -2.61
CA MET A 147 0.04 3.34 -1.15
C MET A 147 0.21 4.74 -0.57
N LEU A 148 1.06 5.58 -1.17
CA LEU A 148 1.25 6.98 -0.73
C LEU A 148 -0.06 7.75 -0.75
N PHE A 149 -0.76 7.71 -1.89
CA PHE A 149 -2.03 8.39 -2.03
C PHE A 149 -3.12 7.81 -1.12
N THR A 150 -3.12 6.49 -0.88
CA THR A 150 -4.01 5.85 0.11
C THR A 150 -3.74 6.38 1.53
N LEU A 151 -2.48 6.42 1.95
CA LEU A 151 -2.12 6.89 3.28
C LEU A 151 -2.43 8.37 3.48
N LEU A 152 -2.20 9.20 2.46
CA LEU A 152 -2.56 10.62 2.47
C LEU A 152 -4.09 10.81 2.48
N CYS A 153 -4.84 9.97 1.76
CA CYS A 153 -6.31 9.92 1.83
C CYS A 153 -6.75 9.67 3.28
N PHE A 154 -6.21 8.65 3.93
CA PHE A 154 -6.55 8.35 5.34
C PHE A 154 -6.13 9.47 6.30
N TYR A 155 -4.92 10.02 6.13
CA TYR A 155 -4.44 11.13 6.93
C TYR A 155 -5.37 12.35 6.84
N THR A 156 -5.73 12.76 5.62
CA THR A 156 -6.57 13.94 5.37
C THR A 156 -8.03 13.71 5.75
N HIS A 157 -8.55 12.48 5.61
CA HIS A 157 -9.85 12.10 6.15
C HIS A 157 -9.90 12.26 7.67
N LEU A 158 -8.94 11.68 8.40
CA LEU A 158 -8.85 11.82 9.86
C LEU A 158 -8.68 13.27 10.28
N TYR A 159 -7.90 14.06 9.53
CA TYR A 159 -7.74 15.49 9.78
C TYR A 159 -9.05 16.27 9.58
N ALA A 160 -9.85 15.91 8.58
CA ALA A 160 -11.15 16.52 8.34
C ALA A 160 -12.10 16.33 9.53
N LEU A 161 -12.01 15.19 10.24
CA LEU A 161 -12.82 14.91 11.44
C LEU A 161 -12.44 15.81 12.63
N GLU A 162 -11.19 16.28 12.71
CA GLU A 162 -10.71 17.20 13.76
C GLU A 162 -11.11 18.67 13.51
N CYS A 163 -11.49 19.00 12.27
CA CYS A 163 -11.77 20.38 11.87
C CYS A 163 -13.09 20.90 12.46
N THR A 164 -13.00 21.95 13.29
CA THR A 164 -14.15 22.68 13.82
C THR A 164 -14.85 23.53 12.74
N SER A 165 -14.06 24.18 11.87
CA SER A 165 -14.56 24.97 10.76
C SER A 165 -15.16 24.09 9.65
N ARG A 166 -16.41 24.38 9.26
CA ARG A 166 -17.12 23.67 8.19
C ARG A 166 -16.40 23.76 6.84
N HIS A 167 -15.79 24.91 6.55
CA HIS A 167 -15.04 25.13 5.30
C HIS A 167 -13.80 24.24 5.22
N HIS A 168 -13.00 24.22 6.30
CA HIS A 168 -11.81 23.38 6.39
C HIS A 168 -12.15 21.90 6.32
N ARG A 169 -13.16 21.45 7.09
CA ARG A 169 -13.65 20.07 7.03
C ARG A 169 -14.03 19.66 5.60
N ARG A 170 -14.79 20.51 4.90
CA ARG A 170 -15.20 20.24 3.52
C ARG A 170 -13.99 20.16 2.58
N PHE A 171 -13.04 21.09 2.70
CA PHE A 171 -11.82 21.09 1.90
C PHE A 171 -11.03 19.77 2.08
N PHE A 172 -10.76 19.36 3.31
CA PHE A 172 -10.00 18.13 3.57
C PHE A 172 -10.78 16.86 3.19
N SER A 173 -12.11 16.84 3.29
CA SER A 173 -12.92 15.73 2.77
C SER A 173 -12.84 15.61 1.24
N ILE A 174 -12.85 16.73 0.51
CA ILE A 174 -12.67 16.74 -0.96
C ILE A 174 -11.26 16.34 -1.32
N LEU A 175 -10.25 16.86 -0.62
CA LEU A 175 -8.84 16.49 -0.82
C LEU A 175 -8.63 14.98 -0.62
N SER A 176 -9.19 14.42 0.45
CA SER A 176 -9.15 12.97 0.71
C SER A 176 -9.76 12.16 -0.44
N MET A 177 -10.90 12.60 -0.97
CA MET A 177 -11.51 11.96 -2.14
C MET A 177 -10.63 12.07 -3.39
N GLY A 178 -10.02 13.23 -3.64
CA GLY A 178 -9.08 13.42 -4.74
C GLY A 178 -7.86 12.49 -4.62
N LEU A 179 -7.31 12.36 -3.40
CA LEU A 179 -6.20 11.45 -3.11
C LEU A 179 -6.60 9.98 -3.31
N TYR A 180 -7.82 9.59 -2.95
CA TYR A 180 -8.34 8.26 -3.28
C TYR A 180 -8.37 8.02 -4.78
N VAL A 181 -8.88 8.97 -5.57
CA VAL A 181 -8.87 8.86 -7.03
C VAL A 181 -7.43 8.73 -7.56
N CYS A 182 -6.49 9.55 -7.08
CA CYS A 182 -5.07 9.42 -7.43
C CYS A 182 -4.49 8.05 -7.07
N SER A 183 -4.89 7.47 -5.94
CA SER A 183 -4.43 6.15 -5.52
C SER A 183 -4.86 5.06 -6.51
N VAL A 184 -6.12 5.05 -6.92
CA VAL A 184 -6.64 4.07 -7.88
C VAL A 184 -6.09 4.30 -9.28
N LEU A 185 -5.90 5.56 -9.69
CA LEU A 185 -5.23 5.93 -10.96
C LEU A 185 -3.72 5.61 -10.96
N SER A 186 -3.13 5.33 -9.80
CA SER A 186 -1.77 4.80 -9.69
C SER A 186 -1.78 3.27 -9.74
N LYS A 187 -2.71 2.62 -9.03
CA LYS A 187 -2.93 1.18 -9.18
C LYS A 187 -4.34 0.79 -8.73
N SER A 188 -5.02 -0.04 -9.53
CA SER A 188 -6.37 -0.55 -9.22
C SER A 188 -6.47 -1.34 -7.92
N ALA A 189 -5.35 -1.81 -7.36
CA ALA A 189 -5.28 -2.45 -6.04
C ALA A 189 -5.87 -1.59 -4.90
N ALA A 190 -5.93 -0.26 -5.06
CA ALA A 190 -6.48 0.67 -4.09
C ALA A 190 -8.01 0.83 -4.16
N ILE A 191 -8.72 0.07 -5.01
CA ILE A 191 -10.16 0.26 -5.24
C ILE A 191 -11.03 0.13 -3.97
N LEU A 192 -10.58 -0.66 -2.98
CA LEU A 192 -11.29 -0.89 -1.72
C LEU A 192 -10.96 0.12 -0.60
N VAL A 193 -10.18 1.16 -0.87
CA VAL A 193 -9.88 2.24 0.10
C VAL A 193 -11.14 2.85 0.76
N PRO A 194 -12.29 3.05 0.07
CA PRO A 194 -13.50 3.54 0.70
C PRO A 194 -14.03 2.66 1.83
N VAL A 195 -13.77 1.34 1.79
CA VAL A 195 -14.11 0.43 2.88
C VAL A 195 -13.31 0.78 4.14
N GLY A 196 -12.03 1.13 3.98
CA GLY A 196 -11.17 1.61 5.07
C GLY A 196 -11.64 2.93 5.67
N ILE A 197 -12.12 3.87 4.84
CA ILE A 197 -12.73 5.13 5.30
C ILE A 197 -13.96 4.84 6.17
N ILE A 198 -14.86 3.98 5.70
CA ILE A 198 -16.07 3.60 6.45
C ILE A 198 -15.70 2.89 7.76
N ALA A 199 -14.73 1.98 7.73
CA ALA A 199 -14.26 1.28 8.91
C ALA A 199 -13.73 2.28 9.96
N MET A 200 -12.87 3.23 9.57
CA MET A 200 -12.37 4.27 10.48
C MET A 200 -13.51 5.11 11.06
N ASP A 201 -14.48 5.50 10.24
CA ASP A 201 -15.65 6.25 10.72
C ASP A 201 -16.44 5.45 11.76
N ILE A 202 -16.68 4.16 11.52
CA ILE A 202 -17.42 3.28 12.46
C ILE A 202 -16.67 3.17 13.79
N VAL A 203 -15.35 2.91 13.75
CA VAL A 203 -14.54 2.76 14.96
C VAL A 203 -14.45 4.08 15.74
N LEU A 204 -14.41 5.23 15.06
CA LEU A 204 -14.39 6.55 15.71
C LEU A 204 -15.78 7.01 16.19
N SER A 205 -16.86 6.51 15.59
CA SER A 205 -18.23 6.93 15.88
C SER A 205 -18.94 6.05 16.91
N THR A 206 -18.23 5.18 17.66
CA THR A 206 -18.82 4.29 18.67
C THR A 206 -18.70 4.87 20.10
N PRO A 207 -19.66 5.71 20.57
CA PRO A 207 -19.80 5.97 22.00
C PRO A 207 -20.64 4.86 22.67
N PRO A 208 -20.34 4.49 23.92
CA PRO A 208 -21.25 3.69 24.73
C PRO A 208 -22.39 4.59 25.23
N GLN A 209 -23.47 4.73 24.44
CA GLN A 209 -24.70 5.34 24.95
C GLN A 209 -25.92 4.45 24.69
N PRO A 210 -26.82 4.31 25.69
CA PRO A 210 -28.08 3.61 25.50
C PRO A 210 -28.98 4.44 24.58
N CYS A 211 -28.99 4.13 23.28
CA CYS A 211 -29.82 4.83 22.31
C CYS A 211 -31.29 4.39 22.44
N SER A 212 -32.17 5.34 22.76
CA SER A 212 -33.61 5.19 22.49
C SER A 212 -33.80 5.12 20.96
N TRP A 213 -34.13 3.94 20.44
CA TRP A 213 -34.19 3.68 18.99
C TRP A 213 -35.32 4.47 18.32
N ASN A 214 -34.99 5.59 17.67
CA ASN A 214 -35.92 6.32 16.80
C ASN A 214 -35.58 6.06 15.33
N ARG A 215 -36.39 5.22 14.67
CA ARG A 215 -36.19 4.83 13.26
C ARG A 215 -35.98 6.02 12.33
N ARG A 216 -36.78 7.09 12.47
CA ARG A 216 -36.71 8.25 11.56
C ARG A 216 -35.40 9.01 11.71
N ALA A 217 -34.96 9.24 12.95
CA ALA A 217 -33.71 9.93 13.24
C ALA A 217 -32.49 9.12 12.73
N THR A 218 -32.49 7.80 12.97
CA THR A 218 -31.44 6.90 12.47
C THR A 218 -31.38 6.87 10.95
N THR A 219 -32.52 6.75 10.26
CA THR A 219 -32.55 6.77 8.79
C THR A 219 -32.01 8.07 8.21
N LEU A 220 -32.39 9.23 8.77
CA LEU A 220 -31.89 10.53 8.32
C LEU A 220 -30.38 10.67 8.55
N ALA A 221 -29.84 10.16 9.66
CA ALA A 221 -28.41 10.16 9.93
C ALA A 221 -27.64 9.29 8.92
N LEU A 222 -28.13 8.08 8.65
CA LEU A 222 -27.53 7.18 7.66
C LEU A 222 -27.57 7.76 6.25
N LEU A 223 -28.67 8.40 5.85
CA LEU A 223 -28.78 9.07 4.55
C LEU A 223 -27.78 10.23 4.41
N ARG A 224 -27.63 11.06 5.45
CA ARG A 224 -26.63 12.14 5.47
C ARG A 224 -25.21 11.60 5.39
N TYR A 225 -24.93 10.51 6.10
CA TYR A 225 -23.64 9.83 6.03
C TYR A 225 -23.37 9.30 4.62
N ALA A 226 -24.31 8.55 4.04
CA ALA A 226 -24.21 8.02 2.69
C ALA A 226 -23.98 9.14 1.65
N LEU A 227 -24.72 10.24 1.76
CA LEU A 227 -24.54 11.40 0.89
C LEU A 227 -23.15 12.04 1.04
N SER A 228 -22.62 12.11 2.27
CA SER A 228 -21.26 12.62 2.51
C SER A 228 -20.16 11.74 1.91
N LYS A 229 -20.44 10.45 1.69
CA LYS A 229 -19.50 9.47 1.11
C LYS A 229 -19.81 9.11 -0.35
N ALA A 230 -20.87 9.67 -0.92
CA ALA A 230 -21.33 9.37 -2.27
C ALA A 230 -20.21 9.55 -3.31
N GLY A 231 -19.37 10.56 -3.14
CA GLY A 231 -18.21 10.80 -4.02
C GLY A 231 -17.26 9.61 -4.10
N TYR A 232 -16.90 9.00 -2.95
CA TYR A 232 -16.07 7.79 -2.93
C TYR A 232 -16.76 6.62 -3.64
N GLY A 233 -18.06 6.42 -3.40
CA GLY A 233 -18.84 5.34 -4.01
C GLY A 233 -18.94 5.48 -5.53
N VAL A 234 -19.25 6.68 -6.02
CA VAL A 234 -19.31 6.97 -7.47
C VAL A 234 -17.94 6.80 -8.12
N SER A 235 -16.87 7.32 -7.51
CA SER A 235 -15.51 7.13 -8.01
C SER A 235 -15.10 5.65 -8.02
N MET A 236 -15.41 4.89 -6.96
CA MET A 236 -15.15 3.45 -6.90
C MET A 236 -15.88 2.69 -8.00
N LEU A 237 -17.17 2.96 -8.21
CA LEU A 237 -17.95 2.31 -9.27
C LEU A 237 -17.44 2.67 -10.66
N GLY A 238 -17.16 3.95 -10.92
CA GLY A 238 -16.61 4.39 -12.21
C GLY A 238 -15.28 3.69 -12.53
N LEU A 239 -14.36 3.66 -11.56
CA LEU A 239 -13.04 3.02 -11.74
C LEU A 239 -13.13 1.49 -11.78
N ALA A 240 -14.10 0.88 -11.09
CA ALA A 240 -14.40 -0.54 -11.21
C ALA A 240 -14.87 -0.88 -12.63
N CYS A 241 -15.79 -0.08 -13.19
CA CYS A 241 -16.25 -0.23 -14.56
C CYS A 241 -15.11 -0.05 -15.57
N MET A 242 -14.24 0.94 -15.38
CA MET A 242 -13.06 1.12 -16.23
C MET A 242 -12.10 -0.07 -16.15
N THR A 243 -11.87 -0.60 -14.95
CA THR A 243 -11.01 -1.79 -14.76
C THR A 243 -11.64 -3.02 -15.41
N ALA A 244 -12.95 -3.20 -15.29
CA ALA A 244 -13.67 -4.28 -15.95
C ALA A 244 -13.61 -4.16 -17.48
N ALA A 245 -13.80 -2.96 -18.03
CA ALA A 245 -13.68 -2.68 -19.45
C ALA A 245 -12.25 -2.92 -19.96
N ALA A 246 -11.23 -2.49 -19.21
CA ALA A 246 -9.82 -2.73 -19.51
C ALA A 246 -9.43 -4.22 -19.51
N ASN A 247 -10.23 -5.09 -18.88
CA ASN A 247 -10.01 -6.54 -18.80
C ASN A 247 -11.06 -7.34 -19.60
N ALA A 248 -11.87 -6.68 -20.46
CA ALA A 248 -12.97 -7.33 -21.16
C ALA A 248 -12.53 -8.44 -22.12
N ASP A 249 -11.35 -8.29 -22.73
CA ASP A 249 -10.78 -9.24 -23.69
C ASP A 249 -9.93 -10.34 -23.03
N GLY A 250 -9.88 -10.38 -21.69
CA GLY A 250 -9.04 -11.31 -20.93
C GLY A 250 -7.54 -10.96 -21.02
N ALA A 251 -6.73 -11.54 -20.12
CA ALA A 251 -5.28 -11.31 -20.09
C ALA A 251 -4.49 -12.48 -20.68
N MET A 252 -4.45 -13.61 -19.97
CA MET A 252 -3.94 -14.90 -20.43
C MET A 252 -4.86 -15.98 -19.89
N VAL A 253 -4.97 -17.12 -20.59
CA VAL A 253 -5.86 -18.24 -20.21
C VAL A 253 -5.67 -18.67 -18.75
N ASP A 254 -4.43 -18.61 -18.24
CA ASP A 254 -4.07 -19.04 -16.88
C ASP A 254 -4.34 -18.00 -15.78
N THR A 255 -4.46 -16.72 -16.14
CA THR A 255 -4.70 -15.62 -15.19
C THR A 255 -6.15 -15.16 -15.18
N ASP A 256 -6.85 -15.40 -16.28
CA ASP A 256 -8.22 -14.93 -16.49
C ASP A 256 -9.22 -15.65 -15.59
N ILE A 257 -10.02 -14.87 -14.87
CA ILE A 257 -11.09 -15.36 -14.01
C ILE A 257 -12.29 -15.77 -14.88
N LEU A 258 -12.45 -15.16 -16.06
CA LEU A 258 -13.56 -15.38 -16.98
C LEU A 258 -13.62 -16.82 -17.49
N HIS A 259 -12.46 -17.46 -17.69
CA HIS A 259 -12.36 -18.85 -18.16
C HIS A 259 -12.38 -19.90 -17.04
N LEU A 260 -12.33 -19.49 -15.77
CA LEU A 260 -12.44 -20.41 -14.64
C LEU A 260 -13.89 -20.79 -14.36
N SER A 261 -14.14 -22.06 -14.05
CA SER A 261 -15.43 -22.53 -13.51
C SER A 261 -15.75 -21.87 -12.17
N MET A 262 -17.03 -21.85 -11.78
CA MET A 262 -17.45 -21.25 -10.50
C MET A 262 -16.68 -21.85 -9.30
N THR A 263 -16.48 -23.16 -9.28
CA THR A 263 -15.70 -23.86 -8.25
C THR A 263 -14.25 -23.37 -8.22
N GLN A 264 -13.60 -23.27 -9.39
CA GLN A 264 -12.22 -22.76 -9.49
C GLN A 264 -12.15 -21.29 -9.04
N ARG A 265 -13.16 -20.47 -9.33
CA ARG A 265 -13.24 -19.08 -8.84
C ARG A 265 -13.36 -19.02 -7.32
N CYS A 266 -14.20 -19.85 -6.72
CA CYS A 266 -14.34 -19.93 -5.26
C CYS A 266 -13.02 -20.37 -4.60
N VAL A 267 -12.37 -21.40 -5.14
CA VAL A 267 -11.06 -21.85 -4.65
C VAL A 267 -10.01 -20.75 -4.81
N LYS A 268 -9.93 -20.12 -5.99
CA LYS A 268 -9.01 -19.00 -6.25
C LYS A 268 -9.26 -17.85 -5.28
N ALA A 269 -10.51 -17.48 -4.99
CA ALA A 269 -10.84 -16.44 -4.03
C ALA A 269 -10.34 -16.77 -2.61
N VAL A 270 -10.57 -17.99 -2.13
CA VAL A 270 -10.08 -18.44 -0.82
C VAL A 270 -8.55 -18.47 -0.78
N VAL A 271 -7.90 -19.05 -1.78
CA VAL A 271 -6.44 -19.13 -1.86
C VAL A 271 -5.82 -17.74 -1.92
N VAL A 272 -6.34 -16.84 -2.75
CA VAL A 272 -5.85 -15.46 -2.89
C VAL A 272 -6.01 -14.65 -1.61
N LEU A 273 -7.02 -14.94 -0.78
CA LEU A 273 -7.20 -14.28 0.52
C LEU A 273 -6.32 -14.86 1.63
N LEU A 274 -6.13 -16.19 1.66
CA LEU A 274 -5.30 -16.85 2.68
C LEU A 274 -3.81 -16.68 2.43
N TRP A 275 -3.42 -16.53 1.17
CA TRP A 275 -2.01 -16.50 0.81
C TRP A 275 -1.27 -15.28 1.38
N PRO A 276 -1.78 -14.03 1.33
CA PRO A 276 -1.13 -12.90 1.99
C PRO A 276 -1.01 -13.07 3.51
N VAL A 277 -1.99 -13.71 4.16
CA VAL A 277 -1.92 -14.02 5.60
C VAL A 277 -0.75 -14.96 5.90
N ARG A 278 -0.60 -16.01 5.09
CA ARG A 278 0.57 -16.90 5.19
C ARG A 278 1.88 -16.13 5.00
N LYS A 279 1.94 -15.20 4.04
CA LYS A 279 3.15 -14.42 3.74
C LYS A 279 3.49 -13.36 4.77
N LEU A 280 2.49 -12.84 5.48
CA LEU A 280 2.69 -11.98 6.62
C LEU A 280 3.29 -12.74 7.83
N LEU A 281 2.91 -14.00 8.02
CA LEU A 281 3.43 -14.83 9.11
C LEU A 281 4.80 -15.45 8.80
N TRP A 282 4.98 -15.93 7.55
CA TRP A 282 6.21 -16.58 7.10
C TRP A 282 6.50 -16.23 5.64
N PRO A 283 7.36 -15.24 5.38
CA PRO A 283 7.61 -14.70 4.04
C PRO A 283 8.63 -15.52 3.22
N THR A 284 8.69 -16.86 3.35
CA THR A 284 9.60 -17.69 2.54
C THR A 284 8.97 -19.01 2.07
N PRO A 285 9.28 -19.48 0.84
CA PRO A 285 9.81 -18.72 -0.30
C PRO A 285 8.70 -17.80 -0.84
N LEU A 286 8.94 -16.52 -1.15
CA LEU A 286 7.93 -15.67 -1.79
C LEU A 286 7.88 -16.05 -3.28
N PRO A 287 6.88 -16.82 -3.78
CA PRO A 287 6.83 -17.11 -5.20
C PRO A 287 6.47 -15.85 -5.98
N ASP A 288 6.95 -15.81 -7.20
CA ASP A 288 6.96 -14.79 -8.24
C ASP A 288 5.66 -14.00 -8.56
N ARG A 289 4.55 -14.14 -7.83
CA ARG A 289 3.28 -13.48 -8.20
C ARG A 289 2.50 -13.02 -6.97
N TYR A 290 2.35 -11.70 -6.76
CA TYR A 290 1.61 -11.13 -5.63
C TYR A 290 0.34 -10.37 -5.98
N VAL A 291 -0.68 -10.63 -5.16
CA VAL A 291 -1.86 -9.79 -4.91
C VAL A 291 -1.69 -9.13 -3.54
N TYR A 292 -1.90 -7.81 -3.47
CA TYR A 292 -1.77 -7.00 -2.26
C TYR A 292 -2.88 -7.30 -1.23
N PHE A 293 -2.51 -7.38 0.05
CA PHE A 293 -3.42 -7.30 1.19
C PHE A 293 -3.24 -5.94 1.88
N PRO A 294 -4.32 -5.31 2.40
CA PRO A 294 -4.20 -4.04 3.11
C PRO A 294 -3.45 -4.23 4.44
N ALA A 295 -2.12 -4.09 4.40
CA ALA A 295 -1.25 -4.03 5.59
C ALA A 295 -1.54 -2.84 6.52
N ILE A 296 -2.42 -1.94 6.07
CA ILE A 296 -2.95 -0.83 6.86
C ILE A 296 -3.72 -1.32 8.09
N VAL A 297 -4.22 -2.56 8.12
CA VAL A 297 -4.86 -3.16 9.31
C VAL A 297 -3.84 -3.81 10.26
N VAL A 298 -2.74 -4.34 9.73
CA VAL A 298 -1.72 -5.06 10.52
C VAL A 298 -0.98 -4.10 11.44
N VAL A 299 -0.65 -2.90 10.98
CA VAL A 299 0.12 -1.92 11.74
C VAL A 299 -0.64 -1.42 12.99
N PRO A 300 -1.92 -1.02 12.90
CA PRO A 300 -2.75 -0.76 14.08
C PRO A 300 -2.97 -1.99 14.96
N ALA A 301 -3.13 -3.18 14.39
CA ALA A 301 -3.35 -4.41 15.17
C ALA A 301 -2.10 -4.81 15.96
N VAL A 302 -0.90 -4.73 15.37
CA VAL A 302 0.37 -4.93 16.09
C VAL A 302 0.60 -3.81 17.10
N GLY A 303 0.26 -2.58 16.74
CA GLY A 303 0.26 -1.45 17.66
C GLY A 303 -0.62 -1.70 18.89
N GLN A 304 -1.86 -2.17 18.69
CA GLN A 304 -2.80 -2.52 19.76
C GLN A 304 -2.36 -3.74 20.56
N LEU A 305 -1.85 -4.79 19.92
CA LEU A 305 -1.27 -5.94 20.60
C LEU A 305 -0.11 -5.51 21.49
N PHE A 306 0.75 -4.62 21.00
CA PHE A 306 1.83 -4.07 21.80
C PHE A 306 1.30 -3.17 22.92
N THR A 307 0.31 -2.32 22.68
CA THR A 307 -0.35 -1.53 23.74
C THR A 307 -0.93 -2.45 24.82
N TYR A 308 -1.55 -3.56 24.44
CA TYR A 308 -2.09 -4.56 25.35
C TYR A 308 -0.98 -5.23 26.16
N ILE A 309 0.12 -5.63 25.51
CA ILE A 309 1.29 -6.18 26.19
C ILE A 309 1.92 -5.13 27.14
N ASP A 310 2.08 -3.88 26.70
CA ASP A 310 2.69 -2.79 27.48
C ASP A 310 1.86 -2.46 28.74
N THR A 311 0.54 -2.51 28.63
CA THR A 311 -0.38 -2.23 29.75
C THR A 311 -0.53 -3.41 30.71
N MET A 312 -0.34 -4.66 30.27
CA MET A 312 -0.49 -5.86 31.10
C MET A 312 0.82 -6.37 31.71
N CYS A 313 1.99 -5.96 31.20
CA CYS A 313 3.27 -6.54 31.59
C CYS A 313 4.03 -5.73 32.65
N TYR A 314 4.64 -6.45 33.60
CA TYR A 314 5.66 -5.89 34.50
C TYR A 314 6.89 -5.36 33.73
N PRO A 315 7.69 -4.43 34.30
CA PRO A 315 8.83 -3.80 33.61
C PRO A 315 9.86 -4.77 33.01
N SER A 316 10.05 -5.94 33.64
CA SER A 316 10.91 -7.02 33.13
C SER A 316 10.38 -7.61 31.82
N ASN A 317 9.08 -7.88 31.74
CA ASN A 317 8.40 -8.43 30.56
C ASN A 317 8.36 -7.42 29.41
N ARG A 318 8.28 -6.12 29.72
CA ARG A 318 8.37 -5.03 28.73
C ARG A 318 9.71 -5.02 28.00
N THR A 319 10.80 -5.16 28.75
CA THR A 319 12.16 -5.19 28.17
C THR A 319 12.31 -6.40 27.25
N LEU A 320 11.86 -7.58 27.68
CA LEU A 320 11.86 -8.79 26.87
C LEU A 320 11.03 -8.61 25.58
N ALA A 321 9.83 -8.03 25.66
CA ALA A 321 8.99 -7.77 24.49
C ALA A 321 9.67 -6.83 23.47
N VAL A 322 10.29 -5.75 23.95
CA VAL A 322 11.03 -4.80 23.09
C VAL A 322 12.24 -5.46 22.42
N VAL A 323 13.01 -6.26 23.16
CA VAL A 323 14.17 -6.99 22.62
C VAL A 323 13.73 -8.02 21.57
N SER A 324 12.67 -8.80 21.85
CA SER A 324 12.12 -9.77 20.90
C SER A 324 11.65 -9.10 19.61
N LEU A 325 11.02 -7.93 19.69
CA LEU A 325 10.60 -7.18 18.49
C LEU A 325 11.77 -6.61 17.70
N CYS A 326 12.81 -6.14 18.38
CA CYS A 326 14.05 -5.73 17.73
C CYS A 326 14.70 -6.90 16.98
N ALA A 327 14.73 -8.10 17.59
CA ALA A 327 15.23 -9.30 16.94
C ALA A 327 14.37 -9.69 15.71
N VAL A 328 13.04 -9.68 15.84
CA VAL A 328 12.13 -9.93 14.71
C VAL A 328 12.36 -8.93 13.58
N ALA A 329 12.47 -7.63 13.87
CA ALA A 329 12.72 -6.61 12.87
C ALA A 329 14.06 -6.82 12.14
N LEU A 330 15.12 -7.21 12.85
CA LEU A 330 16.42 -7.53 12.26
C LEU A 330 16.35 -8.80 11.39
N CYS A 331 15.64 -9.84 11.84
CA CYS A 331 15.42 -11.04 11.03
C CYS A 331 14.64 -10.72 9.76
N LEU A 332 13.56 -9.94 9.85
CA LEU A 332 12.79 -9.49 8.68
C LEU A 332 13.64 -8.64 7.74
N ALA A 333 14.44 -7.72 8.27
CA ALA A 333 15.38 -6.93 7.48
C ALA A 333 16.38 -7.82 6.74
N HIS A 334 16.91 -8.87 7.39
CA HIS A 334 17.80 -9.83 6.74
C HIS A 334 17.12 -10.58 5.59
N VAL A 335 15.90 -11.09 5.81
CA VAL A 335 15.13 -11.73 4.73
C VAL A 335 14.83 -10.75 3.60
N ALA A 336 14.52 -9.49 3.92
CA ALA A 336 14.26 -8.45 2.93
C ALA A 336 15.52 -8.09 2.13
N THR A 337 16.70 -8.06 2.75
CA THR A 337 18.00 -7.88 2.08
C THR A 337 18.23 -9.02 1.07
N LEU A 338 18.09 -10.27 1.51
CA LEU A 338 18.25 -11.44 0.64
C LEU A 338 17.25 -11.41 -0.53
N GLN A 339 16.01 -10.98 -0.27
CA GLN A 339 15.01 -10.83 -1.32
C GLN A 339 15.39 -9.72 -2.29
N LEU A 340 15.84 -8.55 -1.84
CA LEU A 340 16.29 -7.51 -2.76
C LEU A 340 17.45 -7.95 -3.64
N GLU A 341 18.36 -8.76 -3.10
CA GLU A 341 19.45 -9.34 -3.88
C GLU A 341 18.94 -10.31 -4.96
N SER A 342 17.86 -11.06 -4.71
CA SER A 342 17.26 -11.91 -5.76
C SER A 342 16.67 -11.09 -6.90
N TRP A 343 16.20 -9.86 -6.66
CA TRP A 343 15.65 -8.96 -7.68
C TRP A 343 16.69 -8.13 -8.46
N ARG A 344 17.97 -8.40 -8.25
CA ARG A 344 19.06 -7.59 -8.81
C ARG A 344 19.24 -7.78 -10.32
N THR A 345 19.26 -9.05 -10.76
CA THR A 345 19.48 -9.45 -12.16
C THR A 345 18.48 -10.51 -12.57
N ALA A 346 18.24 -10.67 -13.87
CA ALA A 346 17.35 -11.72 -14.38
C ALA A 346 17.84 -13.13 -13.98
N GLU A 347 19.16 -13.33 -13.93
CA GLU A 347 19.78 -14.57 -13.46
C GLU A 347 19.52 -14.82 -11.97
N ALA A 348 19.62 -13.80 -11.12
CA ALA A 348 19.37 -13.93 -9.69
C ALA A 348 17.91 -14.31 -9.42
N VAL A 349 16.96 -13.69 -10.13
CA VAL A 349 15.53 -14.04 -10.05
C VAL A 349 15.31 -15.49 -10.49
N PHE A 350 15.90 -15.89 -11.62
CA PHE A 350 15.77 -17.26 -12.13
C PHE A 350 16.33 -18.30 -11.15
N ARG A 351 17.51 -18.06 -10.58
CA ARG A 351 18.13 -18.94 -9.56
C ARG A 351 17.30 -19.03 -8.28
N HIS A 352 16.58 -17.97 -7.92
CA HIS A 352 15.70 -17.98 -6.76
C HIS A 352 14.43 -18.83 -6.98
N GLY A 353 13.96 -18.89 -8.23
CA GLY A 353 12.78 -19.68 -8.62
C GLY A 353 13.03 -21.18 -8.82
N LEU A 354 14.30 -21.62 -8.88
CA LEU A 354 14.72 -23.04 -8.88
C LEU A 354 14.71 -23.61 -7.45
#